data_AF-A0A967IJX5-F1
#
_entry.id   AF-A0A967IJX5-F1
#
_cell.length_a   1.000
_cell.length_b   1.000
_cell.length_c   1.000
_cell.angle_alpha   90.00
_cell.angle_beta   90.00
_cell.angle_gamma   90.00
#
_symmetry.space_group_name_H-M   'P 1'
#
loop_
_entity.id
_entity.type
_entity.pdbx_description
1 polymer ?
#
loop_
_entity_poly.entity_id
_entity_poly.type
_entity_poly.pdbx_seq_one_letter_code
_entity_poly.pdbx_strand_id
1 'polypeptide(L)' 'MLWQPGPDVALPGEPGTITVTSAAPSAIAGGTLGLGYVLPGDARADASVIDPRGEFHAIRLVSLPYYDPAKARPRGP' A
#
# COMPACT_ATOMS: atom_id res chain seq x y z
N MET A 1 -9.52 12.04 -0.67
CA MET A 1 -8.50 12.57 -1.60
C MET A 1 -7.52 11.46 -1.90
N LEU A 2 -7.14 11.26 -3.16
CA LEU A 2 -6.11 10.30 -3.55
C LEU A 2 -4.75 10.99 -3.45
N TRP A 3 -3.81 10.41 -2.72
CA TRP A 3 -2.41 10.82 -2.68
C TRP A 3 -1.63 10.11 -3.80
N GLN A 4 -0.71 10.84 -4.42
CA GLN A 4 0.21 10.33 -5.45
C GLN A 4 1.61 10.91 -5.18
N PRO A 5 2.68 10.16 -5.47
CA PRO A 5 4.03 10.65 -5.27
C PRO A 5 4.39 11.76 -6.26
N GLY A 6 5.30 12.66 -5.85
CA GLY A 6 5.96 13.59 -6.77
C GLY A 6 6.86 12.90 -7.81
N PRO A 7 7.42 13.65 -8.76
CA PRO A 7 8.13 13.12 -9.93
C PRO A 7 9.40 12.32 -9.59
N ASP A 8 10.03 12.59 -8.44
CA ASP A 8 11.28 11.94 -8.02
C ASP A 8 11.05 10.61 -7.29
N VAL A 9 10.04 9.84 -7.73
CA VAL A 9 9.76 8.52 -7.17
C VAL A 9 10.69 7.48 -7.79
N ALA A 10 11.47 6.81 -6.96
CA ALA A 10 12.39 5.75 -7.36
C ALA A 10 11.91 4.39 -6.84
N LEU A 11 12.32 3.30 -7.49
CA LEU A 11 12.08 1.94 -6.99
C LEU A 11 12.80 1.72 -5.63
N PRO A 12 12.34 0.75 -4.82
CA PRO A 12 12.97 0.43 -3.55
C PRO A 12 14.43 0.02 -3.77
N GLY A 13 15.35 0.73 -3.11
CA GLY A 13 16.79 0.46 -3.21
C GLY A 13 17.30 -0.57 -2.21
N GLU A 14 16.57 -0.80 -1.12
CA GLU A 14 17.02 -1.61 0.01
C GLU A 14 15.91 -2.55 0.53
N PRO A 15 16.26 -3.75 1.04
CA PRO A 15 15.29 -4.64 1.70
C PRO A 15 14.57 -3.97 2.86
N GLY A 16 13.31 -4.33 3.06
CA GLY A 16 12.45 -3.77 4.10
C GLY A 16 11.92 -2.37 3.80
N THR A 17 12.13 -1.85 2.58
CA THR A 17 11.59 -0.56 2.15
C THR A 17 10.46 -0.69 1.13
N ILE A 18 9.60 0.31 1.07
CA ILE A 18 8.52 0.42 0.10
C ILE A 18 8.59 1.74 -0.66
N THR A 19 8.32 1.69 -1.96
CA THR A 19 8.00 2.86 -2.77
C THR A 19 6.50 2.93 -2.94
N VAL A 20 5.84 3.87 -2.25
CA VAL A 20 4.40 4.07 -2.36
C VAL A 20 4.05 4.80 -3.66
N THR A 21 3.17 4.21 -4.47
CA THR A 21 2.74 4.75 -5.78
C THR A 21 1.37 5.40 -5.72
N SER A 22 0.54 5.02 -4.77
CA SER A 22 -0.75 5.66 -4.50
C SER A 22 -1.23 5.32 -3.10
N ALA A 23 -2.00 6.22 -2.50
CA ALA A 23 -2.61 5.99 -1.20
C ALA A 23 -3.92 6.76 -1.05
N ALA A 24 -4.89 6.19 -0.36
CA ALA A 24 -6.16 6.86 -0.06
C ALA A 24 -6.69 6.46 1.32
N PRO A 25 -7.46 7.33 1.99
CA PRO A 25 -8.23 6.95 3.16
C PRO A 25 -9.18 5.80 2.84
N SER A 26 -9.18 4.78 3.68
CA SER A 26 -10.01 3.58 3.58
C SER A 26 -10.73 3.33 4.89
N ALA A 27 -12.06 3.49 4.87
CA ALA A 27 -12.90 3.21 6.04
C ALA A 27 -12.81 1.73 6.47
N ILE A 28 -12.62 0.82 5.52
CA ILE A 28 -12.55 -0.63 5.78
C ILE A 28 -11.24 -1.00 6.48
N ALA A 29 -10.13 -0.38 6.09
CA ALA A 29 -8.84 -0.59 6.73
C ALA A 29 -8.71 0.20 8.05
N GLY A 30 -9.68 1.05 8.40
CA GLY A 30 -9.59 1.95 9.54
C GLY A 30 -8.44 2.97 9.46
N GLY A 31 -7.96 3.28 8.24
CA GLY A 31 -6.74 4.04 8.04
C GLY A 31 -6.47 4.32 6.56
N THR A 32 -5.20 4.38 6.18
CA THR A 32 -4.78 4.58 4.79
C THR A 32 -4.52 3.25 4.11
N LEU A 33 -5.08 3.05 2.92
CA LEU A 33 -4.75 1.93 2.04
C LEU A 33 -3.97 2.46 0.84
N GLY A 34 -2.86 1.80 0.51
CA GLY A 34 -2.01 2.21 -0.60
C GLY A 34 -1.49 1.04 -1.43
N LEU A 35 -0.91 1.39 -2.57
CA LEU A 35 -0.15 0.49 -3.43
C LEU A 35 1.30 0.95 -3.48
N GLY A 36 2.21 0.01 -3.70
CA GLY A 36 3.61 0.30 -3.81
C GLY A 36 4.41 -0.88 -4.29
N TYR A 37 5.69 -0.61 -4.57
CA TYR A 37 6.67 -1.64 -4.90
C TYR A 37 7.53 -1.95 -3.68
N VAL A 38 7.87 -3.22 -3.53
CA VAL A 38 8.86 -3.75 -2.56
C VAL A 38 9.80 -4.68 -3.31
N LEU A 39 10.93 -5.03 -2.71
CA LEU A 39 11.79 -6.07 -3.29
C LEU A 39 11.10 -7.45 -3.20
N PRO A 40 11.35 -8.38 -4.14
CA PRO A 40 10.68 -9.68 -4.16
C PRO A 40 10.80 -10.49 -2.86
N GLY A 41 11.91 -10.36 -2.12
CA GLY A 41 12.11 -11.04 -0.84
C GLY A 41 11.21 -10.52 0.30
N ASP A 42 10.69 -9.30 0.16
CA ASP A 42 9.91 -8.60 1.19
C ASP A 42 8.40 -8.71 0.94
N ALA A 43 7.97 -9.27 -0.20
CA ALA A 43 6.57 -9.40 -0.59
C ALA A 43 5.82 -10.49 0.21
N ARG A 44 5.82 -10.36 1.54
CA ARG A 44 5.16 -11.26 2.49
C ARG A 44 4.08 -10.49 3.24
N ALA A 45 2.91 -11.11 3.40
CA ALA A 45 1.84 -10.54 4.22
C ALA A 45 2.34 -10.30 5.65
N ASP A 46 1.83 -9.24 6.27
CA ASP A 46 2.18 -8.74 7.61
C ASP A 46 3.63 -8.28 7.79
N ALA A 47 4.45 -8.30 6.73
CA ALA A 47 5.77 -7.70 6.78
C ALA A 47 5.66 -6.19 7.03
N SER A 48 6.44 -5.71 8.00
CA SER A 48 6.61 -4.28 8.23
C SER A 48 7.62 -3.74 7.23
N VAL A 49 7.29 -2.63 6.60
CA VAL A 49 8.18 -1.93 5.66
C VAL A 49 8.28 -0.45 6.01
N ILE A 50 9.37 0.17 5.60
CA ILE A 50 9.65 1.59 5.83
C ILE A 50 9.46 2.35 4.53
N ASP A 51 8.76 3.49 4.57
CA ASP A 51 8.78 4.47 3.49
C ASP A 51 9.98 5.42 3.71
N PRO A 52 11.02 5.36 2.87
CA PRO A 52 12.22 6.18 3.03
C PRO A 52 11.95 7.69 2.91
N ARG A 53 10.82 8.09 2.30
CA ARG A 53 10.44 9.50 2.16
C ARG A 53 9.76 10.05 3.41
N GLY A 54 9.33 9.17 4.32
CA GLY A 54 8.68 9.55 5.57
C GLY A 54 7.25 10.09 5.40
N GLU A 55 6.60 9.85 4.26
CA GLU A 55 5.21 10.27 4.03
C GLU A 55 4.23 9.34 4.77
N PHE A 56 4.61 8.07 4.91
CA PHE A 56 3.80 7.06 5.59
C PHE A 56 4.58 6.36 6.71
N HIS A 57 3.85 5.99 7.75
CA HIS A 57 4.40 5.36 8.96
C HIS A 57 3.61 4.12 9.34
N ALA A 58 4.23 3.23 10.12
CA ALA A 58 3.63 1.97 10.58
C ALA A 58 3.02 1.12 9.43
N ILE A 59 3.72 1.05 8.30
CA ILE A 59 3.25 0.37 7.09
C ILE A 59 3.37 -1.14 7.29
N ARG A 60 2.27 -1.85 7.01
CA ARG A 60 2.21 -3.30 6.98
C ARG A 60 1.73 -3.76 5.62
N LEU A 61 2.41 -4.74 5.05
CA LEU A 61 1.97 -5.37 3.81
C LEU A 61 0.75 -6.24 4.05
N VAL A 62 -0.19 -6.19 3.11
CA VAL A 62 -1.40 -7.01 3.11
C VAL A 62 -1.42 -7.88 1.86
N SER A 63 -2.00 -9.07 1.98
CA SER A 63 -2.21 -9.95 0.83
C SER A 63 -3.11 -9.27 -0.21
N LEU A 64 -2.70 -9.33 -1.47
CA LEU A 64 -3.57 -8.96 -2.58
C LEU A 64 -4.51 -10.13 -2.95
N PRO A 65 -5.76 -9.85 -3.33
CA PRO A 65 -6.41 -8.54 -3.28
C PRO A 65 -6.83 -8.17 -1.86
N TYR A 66 -6.55 -6.93 -1.44
CA TYR A 66 -7.16 -6.34 -0.25
C TYR A 66 -8.43 -5.60 -0.70
N TYR A 67 -9.56 -6.29 -0.64
CA TYR A 67 -10.85 -5.76 -1.09
C TYR A 67 -11.87 -5.79 0.03
N ASP A 68 -12.88 -4.93 -0.09
CA ASP A 68 -14.08 -4.95 0.74
C ASP A 68 -14.89 -6.22 0.44
N PRO A 69 -15.06 -7.17 1.39
CA PRO A 69 -15.90 -8.34 1.17
C PRO A 69 -17.34 -7.96 0.83
N ALA A 70 -17.82 -6.80 1.30
CA ALA A 70 -19.17 -6.30 0.98
C ALA A 70 -19.29 -5.78 -0.47
N LYS A 71 -18.17 -5.48 -1.15
CA LYS A 71 -18.14 -5.16 -2.58
C LYS A 71 -18.08 -6.41 -3.48
N ALA A 72 -17.96 -7.60 -2.92
CA ALA A 72 -18.10 -8.86 -3.68
C ALA A 72 -19.55 -9.12 -4.11
N ARG A 73 -20.52 -8.38 -3.57
CA ARG A 73 -21.88 -8.38 -4.11
C ARG A 73 -21.90 -7.60 -5.44
N PRO A 74 -22.33 -8.23 -6.55
CA PRO A 74 -22.63 -7.51 -7.78
C PRO A 74 -23.52 -6.31 -7.45
N ARG A 75 -23.11 -5.12 -7.90
CA ARG A 75 -23.94 -3.92 -7.76
C ARG A 75 -25.00 -3.96 -8.87
N GLY A 76 -26.04 -4.76 -8.66
CA GLY A 76 -27.22 -4.88 -9.53
C GLY A 76 -27.01 -5.78 -10.77
N PRO A 77 -28.12 -6.11 -11.48
CA PRO A 77 -28.08 -6.63 -12.85
C PRO A 77 -27.52 -5.62 -13.85
#